data_AF-A0A8G0ZVN8-F1
#
_entry.id   AF-A0A8G0ZVN8-F1
#
_cell.length_a   1.000
_cell.length_b   1.000
_cell.length_c   1.000
_cell.angle_alpha   90.00
_cell.angle_beta   90.00
_cell.angle_gamma   90.00
#
_symmetry.space_group_name_H-M   'P 1'
#
loop_
_entity.id
_entity.type
_entity.pdbx_description
1 polymer ?
#
loop_
_entity_poly.entity_id
_entity_poly.type
_entity_poly.pdbx_seq_one_letter_code
_entity_poly.pdbx_strand_id
1 'polypeptide(L)' 'MASIIAFLALGAVAGFVATRMLRMRTDAMTTILIGMLGALVGGTVLRLVFAVLGGLSGVIGAVIGALIVIWLWQVYLRR' A
#
# COMPACT_ATOMS: atom_id res chain seq x y z
N MET A 1 -4.92 -5.76 10.76
CA MET A 1 -5.89 -4.83 10.15
C MET A 1 -5.39 -3.40 10.34
N ALA A 2 -5.03 -2.68 9.28
CA ALA A 2 -4.75 -1.25 9.38
C ALA A 2 -6.07 -0.51 9.61
N SER A 3 -6.19 0.20 10.74
CA SER A 3 -7.40 0.88 11.17
C SER A 3 -7.80 1.95 10.14
N ILE A 4 -9.08 1.98 9.76
CA ILE A 4 -9.68 2.95 8.82
C ILE A 4 -9.30 4.41 9.16
N ILE A 5 -9.06 4.68 10.44
CA ILE A 5 -8.59 5.95 11.00
C ILE A 5 -7.23 6.38 10.40
N ALA A 6 -6.30 5.46 10.17
CA ALA A 6 -4.98 5.75 9.60
C ALA A 6 -5.08 6.18 8.12
N PHE A 7 -5.97 5.54 7.35
CA PHE A 7 -6.25 5.93 5.96
C PHE A 7 -6.93 7.31 5.88
N LEU A 8 -7.85 7.60 6.81
CA LEU A 8 -8.53 8.90 6.88
C LEU A 8 -7.54 10.02 7.24
N ALA A 9 -6.64 9.77 8.20
CA ALA A 9 -5.59 10.72 8.61
C ALA A 9 -4.57 10.97 7.48
N LEU A 10 -4.10 9.92 6.80
CA LEU A 10 -3.21 10.05 5.65
C LEU A 10 -3.87 10.79 4.47
N GLY A 11 -5.15 10.52 4.20
CA GLY A 11 -5.92 11.23 3.18
C GLY A 11 -6.08 12.73 3.49
N ALA A 12 -6.31 13.08 4.76
CA ALA A 12 -6.40 14.47 5.20
C ALA A 12 -5.07 15.22 5.05
N VAL A 13 -3.94 14.58 5.42
CA VAL A 13 -2.60 15.16 5.24
C VAL A 13 -2.26 15.35 3.76
N ALA A 14 -2.59 14.37 2.91
CA ALA A 14 -2.36 14.45 1.46
C ALA A 14 -3.20 15.56 0.78
N GLY A 15 -4.48 15.72 1.17
CA GLY A 15 -5.35 16.78 0.65
C GLY A 15 -4.86 18.18 1.01
N PHE A 16 -4.36 18.37 2.23
CA PHE A 16 -3.76 19.62 2.69
C PHE A 16 -2.47 19.96 1.94
N VAL A 17 -1.60 18.97 1.70
CA VAL A 17 -0.36 19.16 0.92
C VAL A 17 -0.68 19.51 -0.54
N ALA A 18 -1.63 18.82 -1.17
CA ALA A 18 -2.03 19.09 -2.56
C ALA A 18 -2.59 20.49 -2.75
N THR A 19 -3.52 20.92 -1.89
CA THR A 19 -4.10 22.28 -1.96
C THR A 19 -3.06 23.37 -1.70
N ARG A 20 -2.08 23.12 -0.80
CA ARG A 20 -0.98 24.06 -0.53
C ARG A 20 0.02 24.14 -1.69
N MET A 21 0.34 23.00 -2.33
CA MET A 21 1.22 22.96 -3.50
C MET A 21 0.59 23.62 -4.74
N LEU A 22 -0.73 23.50 -4.90
CA LEU A 22 -1.46 24.06 -6.04
C LEU A 22 -1.85 25.55 -5.86
N ARG A 23 -1.50 26.19 -4.74
CA ARG A 23 -1.86 27.58 -4.39
C ARG A 23 -3.36 27.88 -4.61
N MET A 24 -4.23 26.89 -4.41
CA MET A 24 -5.67 27.06 -4.58
C MET A 24 -6.26 27.77 -3.36
N ARG A 25 -6.87 28.94 -3.56
CA ARG A 25 -7.73 29.61 -2.56
C ARG A 25 -9.13 29.00 -2.64
N THR A 26 -9.28 27.81 -2.11
CA THR A 26 -10.57 27.10 -2.04
C THR A 26 -11.11 27.11 -0.63
N ASP A 27 -12.43 27.25 -0.47
CA ASP A 27 -13.10 27.18 0.83
C ASP A 27 -12.82 25.84 1.54
N ALA A 28 -12.98 25.84 2.88
CA ALA A 28 -12.69 24.68 3.72
C ALA A 28 -13.43 23.41 3.24
N MET A 29 -14.70 23.56 2.82
CA MET A 29 -15.52 22.47 2.28
C MET A 29 -14.90 21.85 1.01
N THR A 30 -14.44 22.68 0.08
CA THR A 30 -13.88 22.24 -1.21
C THR A 30 -12.54 21.54 -1.01
N THR A 31 -11.74 21.99 -0.05
CA THR A 31 -10.47 21.35 0.31
C THR A 31 -10.69 19.94 0.87
N ILE A 32 -11.73 19.77 1.71
CA ILE A 32 -12.12 18.45 2.25
C ILE A 32 -12.58 17.52 1.12
N LEU A 33 -13.42 18.01 0.20
CA LEU A 33 -13.91 17.24 -0.96
C LEU A 33 -12.78 16.77 -1.87
N ILE A 34 -11.83 17.65 -2.20
CA ILE A 34 -10.65 17.31 -3.00
C ILE A 34 -9.78 16.28 -2.26
N GLY A 35 -9.58 16.45 -0.95
CA GLY A 35 -8.88 15.48 -0.11
C GLY A 35 -9.56 14.09 -0.11
N MET A 36 -10.89 14.05 -0.04
CA MET A 36 -11.66 12.81 -0.07
C MET A 36 -11.55 12.09 -1.42
N LEU A 37 -11.65 12.83 -2.53
CA LEU A 37 -11.43 12.31 -3.88
C LEU A 37 -9.99 11.82 -4.08
N GLY A 38 -9.01 12.58 -3.58
CA GLY A 38 -7.60 12.21 -3.58
C GLY A 38 -7.31 10.95 -2.77
N ALA A 39 -7.99 10.74 -1.64
CA ALA A 39 -7.86 9.53 -0.83
C ALA A 39 -8.46 8.29 -1.53
N LEU A 40 -9.59 8.45 -2.23
CA LEU A 40 -10.21 7.38 -3.04
C LEU A 40 -9.29 6.94 -4.18
N VAL A 41 -8.74 7.91 -4.93
CA VAL A 41 -7.85 7.62 -6.05
C VAL A 41 -6.50 7.10 -5.55
N GLY A 42 -5.88 7.79 -4.59
CA GLY A 42 -4.59 7.43 -4.01
C GLY A 42 -4.62 6.03 -3.38
N GLY A 43 -5.66 5.70 -2.60
CA GLY A 43 -5.82 4.36 -2.03
C GLY A 43 -5.95 3.26 -3.09
N THR A 44 -6.62 3.53 -4.20
CA THR A 44 -6.78 2.58 -5.31
C THR A 44 -5.48 2.38 -6.08
N VAL A 45 -4.76 3.46 -6.39
CA VAL A 45 -3.46 3.41 -7.06
C VAL A 45 -2.44 2.67 -6.20
N LEU A 46 -2.38 2.98 -4.90
CA LEU A 46 -1.44 2.36 -3.98
C LEU A 46 -1.70 0.84 -3.85
N ARG A 47 -2.98 0.42 -3.81
CA ARG A 47 -3.36 -1.00 -3.85
C ARG A 47 -2.87 -1.68 -5.13
N LEU A 48 -3.00 -1.03 -6.27
CA LEU A 48 -2.53 -1.57 -7.55
C LEU A 48 -1.00 -1.76 -7.54
N VAL A 49 -0.27 -0.75 -7.06
CA VAL A 49 1.20 -0.80 -6.93
C VAL A 49 1.63 -1.92 -5.99
N PHE A 50 1.02 -2.03 -4.81
CA PHE A 50 1.33 -3.10 -3.86
C PHE A 50 0.89 -4.49 -4.34
N ALA A 51 -0.15 -4.60 -5.16
CA ALA A 51 -0.53 -5.89 -5.75
C ALA A 51 0.56 -6.39 -6.72
N VAL A 52 1.13 -5.50 -7.52
CA VAL A 52 2.25 -5.84 -8.43
C VAL A 52 3.53 -6.15 -7.65
N LEU A 53 3.89 -5.30 -6.68
CA LEU A 53 5.06 -5.54 -5.82
C LEU A 53 4.89 -6.81 -4.96
N GLY A 54 3.69 -7.04 -4.44
CA GLY A 54 3.30 -8.21 -3.67
C GLY A 54 3.38 -9.49 -4.49
N GLY A 55 2.90 -9.48 -5.74
CA GLY A 55 3.03 -10.60 -6.67
C GLY A 55 4.48 -10.99 -6.92
N LEU A 56 5.37 -10.00 -7.12
CA LEU A 56 6.81 -10.24 -7.27
C LEU A 56 7.45 -10.79 -5.99
N SER A 57 7.04 -10.28 -4.83
CA SER A 57 7.52 -10.79 -3.53
C SER A 57 7.07 -12.23 -3.27
N GLY A 58 5.90 -12.64 -3.79
CA GLY A 58 5.39 -14.01 -3.70
C GLY A 58 6.29 -15.01 -4.41
N VAL A 59 6.87 -14.64 -5.56
CA VAL A 59 7.80 -15.51 -6.30
C VAL A 59 9.07 -15.74 -5.48
N ILE A 60 9.65 -14.67 -4.91
CA ILE A 60 10.85 -14.76 -4.08
C ILE A 60 10.57 -15.61 -2.83
N GLY A 61 9.44 -15.39 -2.17
CA GLY A 61 9.02 -16.18 -1.01
C GLY A 61 8.81 -17.66 -1.33
N ALA A 62 8.22 -17.98 -2.49
CA ALA A 62 8.01 -19.35 -2.95
C ALA A 62 9.34 -20.06 -3.24
N VAL A 63 10.30 -19.38 -3.88
CA VAL A 63 11.64 -19.93 -4.13
C VAL A 63 12.36 -20.25 -2.82
N ILE A 64 12.35 -19.32 -1.87
CA ILE A 64 12.97 -19.54 -0.55
C ILE A 64 12.26 -20.69 0.19
N GLY A 65 10.93 -20.73 0.17
CA GLY A 65 10.15 -21.81 0.77
C GLY A 65 10.48 -23.18 0.18
N ALA A 66 10.59 -23.28 -1.15
CA ALA A 66 10.97 -24.51 -1.83
C ALA A 66 12.38 -24.96 -1.45
N LEU A 67 13.35 -24.04 -1.38
CA LEU A 67 14.72 -24.35 -0.94
C LEU A 67 14.75 -24.90 0.49
N ILE A 68 13.98 -24.31 1.40
CA ILE A 68 13.88 -24.78 2.80
C ILE A 68 13.30 -26.18 2.85
N VAL A 69 12.21 -26.45 2.11
CA VAL A 69 11.57 -27.77 2.08
C VAL A 69 12.52 -28.83 1.52
N ILE A 70 13.23 -28.52 0.43
CA ILE A 70 14.22 -29.44 -0.16
C ILE A 70 15.36 -29.71 0.82
N TRP A 71 15.87 -28.68 1.49
CA TRP A 71 16.91 -28.85 2.50
C TRP A 71 16.44 -29.73 3.65
N LEU A 72 15.23 -29.51 4.15
CA LEU A 72 14.65 -30.31 5.22
C LEU A 72 14.48 -31.77 4.80
N TRP A 73 14.02 -32.01 3.57
CA TRP A 73 13.92 -33.35 3.01
C TRP A 73 15.29 -34.04 2.93
N GLN A 74 16.33 -33.34 2.49
CA GLN A 74 17.70 -33.88 2.44
C GLN A 74 18.25 -34.21 3.83
N VAL A 75 18.00 -33.35 4.82
CA VAL A 75 18.54 -33.52 6.18
C VAL A 75 17.85 -34.64 6.95
N TYR A 76 16.52 -34.78 6.80
CA TYR A 76 15.72 -35.69 7.63
C TYR A 76 15.30 -36.98 6.93
N LEU A 77 14.99 -36.94 5.62
CA LEU A 77 14.51 -38.12 4.89
C LEU A 77 15.58 -38.79 4.02
N ARG A 78 16.70 -38.11 3.75
CA ARG A 78 17.82 -38.67 2.95
C ARG A 78 19.02 -39.09 3.78
N ARG A 79 18.84 -39.26 5.09
CA ARG A 79 19.65 -40.20 5.90
C ARG A 79 19.25 -41.62 5.58
#